data_AF-A0A838VLP5-F1
#
_entry.id   AF-A0A838VLP5-F1
#
_cell.length_a   1.000
_cell.length_b   1.000
_cell.length_c   1.000
_cell.angle_alpha   90.00
_cell.angle_beta   90.00
_cell.angle_gamma   90.00
#
_symmetry.space_group_name_H-M   'P 1'
#
loop_
_entity.id
_entity.type
_entity.pdbx_description
1 polymer ?
#
loop_
_entity_poly.entity_id
_entity_poly.type
_entity_poly.pdbx_seq_one_letter_code
_entity_poly.pdbx_strand_id
1 'polypeptide(L)' 'TLVNTYQCEWKTTIADPEKVSRFQHFINSPQPDPGIVKVEERGQLRPAYEHEKALV' A
#
# COMPACT_ATOMS: atom_id res chain seq x y z
N THR A 1 33.21 6.25 -17.56
CA THR A 1 32.12 5.73 -18.43
C THR A 1 30.80 6.17 -17.86
N LEU A 2 29.78 6.42 -18.72
CA LEU A 2 28.43 6.87 -18.34
C LEU A 2 27.75 5.94 -17.31
N VAL A 3 28.15 4.67 -17.26
CA VAL A 3 27.67 3.66 -16.30
C VAL A 3 27.98 4.05 -14.85
N ASN A 4 29.12 4.71 -14.60
CA ASN A 4 29.54 5.10 -13.26
C ASN A 4 28.79 6.34 -12.72
N THR A 5 28.06 7.05 -13.58
CA THR A 5 27.24 8.22 -13.21
C THR A 5 25.75 7.90 -13.16
N TYR A 6 25.36 6.65 -13.45
CA TYR A 6 23.97 6.23 -13.38
C TYR A 6 23.52 6.07 -11.92
N GLN A 7 22.44 6.77 -11.56
CA GLN A 7 21.75 6.59 -10.30
C GLN A 7 20.30 6.15 -10.57
N CYS A 8 19.85 5.14 -9.81
CA CYS A 8 18.46 4.69 -9.83
C CYS A 8 17.78 5.10 -8.53
N GLU A 9 16.82 6.03 -8.62
CA GLU A 9 16.10 6.56 -7.47
C GLU A 9 15.35 5.47 -6.66
N TRP A 10 14.87 4.42 -7.33
CA TRP A 10 14.23 3.29 -6.66
C TRP A 10 15.22 2.47 -5.85
N LYS A 11 16.40 2.20 -6.39
CA LYS A 11 17.47 1.50 -5.66
C LYS A 11 17.90 2.30 -4.44
N THR A 12 18.06 3.61 -4.59
CA THR A 12 18.37 4.51 -3.47
C THR A 12 17.26 4.51 -2.42
N THR A 13 15.99 4.49 -2.84
CA THR A 13 14.83 4.46 -1.93
C THR A 13 14.74 3.16 -1.16
N ILE A 14 14.92 2.01 -1.81
CA ILE A 14 14.83 0.69 -1.17
C ILE A 14 15.99 0.43 -0.21
N ALA A 15 17.17 1.01 -0.48
CA ALA A 15 18.35 0.87 0.38
C ALA A 15 18.29 1.70 1.67
N ASP A 16 17.32 2.62 1.79
CA ASP A 16 17.16 3.53 2.92
C ASP A 16 15.89 3.18 3.72
N PRO A 17 16.01 2.55 4.90
CA PRO A 17 14.86 2.15 5.70
C PRO A 17 13.92 3.30 6.09
N GLU A 18 14.45 4.52 6.26
CA GLU A 18 13.63 5.70 6.58
C GLU A 18 12.82 6.20 5.38
N LYS A 19 13.29 5.95 4.16
CA LYS A 19 12.51 6.23 2.95
C LYS A 19 11.47 5.15 2.73
N VAL A 20 11.82 3.88 2.95
CA VAL A 20 10.87 2.76 2.84
C VAL A 20 9.72 2.90 3.84
N SER A 21 9.99 3.38 5.06
CA SER A 21 8.96 3.56 6.10
C SER A 21 7.85 4.54 5.71
N ARG A 22 8.05 5.39 4.70
CA ARG A 22 7.05 6.35 4.21
C ARG A 22 5.99 5.71 3.33
N PHE A 23 6.24 4.51 2.79
CA PHE A 23 5.32 3.76 1.94
C PHE A 23 4.33 2.94 2.79
N GLN A 24 3.64 3.62 3.70
CA GLN A 24 2.54 3.07 4.49
C GLN A 24 1.20 3.53 3.93
N HIS A 25 0.11 2.86 4.31
CA HIS A 25 -1.24 3.24 3.88
C HIS A 25 -1.59 4.66 4.33
N PHE A 26 -1.30 5.01 5.59
CA PHE A 26 -1.43 6.36 6.12
C PHE A 26 -0.21 6.72 6.96
N ILE A 27 0.34 7.93 6.75
CA ILE A 27 1.51 8.43 7.50
C ILE A 27 1.10 8.88 8.92
N ASN A 28 -0.14 9.32 9.08
CA ASN A 28 -0.62 9.99 10.31
C ASN A 28 -1.39 9.07 11.24
N SER A 29 -1.66 7.82 10.84
CA SER A 29 -2.60 6.96 11.56
C SER A 29 -2.28 5.48 11.30
N PRO A 30 -2.19 4.66 12.37
CA PRO A 30 -2.10 3.20 12.23
C PRO A 30 -3.47 2.54 12.03
N GLN A 31 -4.57 3.29 12.06
CA GLN A 31 -5.90 2.73 11.92
C GLN A 31 -6.16 2.34 10.45
N PRO A 32 -6.78 1.17 10.19
CA PRO A 32 -7.22 0.82 8.85
C PRO A 32 -8.31 1.78 8.38
N ASP A 33 -8.41 1.98 7.06
CA ASP A 33 -9.47 2.78 6.46
C ASP A 33 -10.83 2.10 6.69
N PRO A 34 -11.76 2.70 7.45
CA PRO A 34 -13.07 2.10 7.70
C PRO A 34 -13.93 2.01 6.43
N GLY A 35 -13.61 2.76 5.37
CA GLY A 35 -14.27 2.65 4.08
C GLY A 35 -13.86 1.43 3.25
N ILE A 36 -12.73 0.78 3.60
CA ILE A 36 -12.25 -0.43 2.93
C ILE A 36 -12.78 -1.67 3.63
N VAL A 37 -14.00 -2.05 3.27
CA VAL A 37 -14.61 -3.32 3.70
C VAL A 37 -14.23 -4.41 2.72
N LYS A 38 -13.79 -5.57 3.23
CA LYS A 38 -13.45 -6.76 2.41
C LYS A 38 -14.48 -7.85 2.67
N VAL A 39 -14.91 -8.51 1.61
CA VAL A 39 -15.82 -9.66 1.65
C VAL A 39 -15.16 -10.85 0.96
N GLU A 40 -15.48 -12.06 1.41
CA GLU A 40 -15.00 -13.29 0.79
C GLU A 40 -15.96 -13.73 -0.31
N GLU A 41 -15.43 -13.92 -1.51
CA GLU A 41 -16.18 -14.45 -2.65
C GLU A 41 -15.40 -15.62 -3.25
N ARG A 42 -16.01 -16.81 -3.21
CA ARG A 42 -15.44 -18.04 -3.79
C ARG A 42 -14.02 -18.35 -3.27
N GLY A 43 -13.76 -18.07 -1.99
CA GLY A 43 -12.47 -18.33 -1.34
C GLY A 43 -11.41 -17.24 -1.55
N GLN A 44 -11.77 -16.09 -2.13
CA GLN A 44 -10.87 -14.94 -2.27
C GLN A 44 -11.46 -13.70 -1.61
N LEU A 45 -10.62 -12.92 -0.92
CA LEU A 45 -10.99 -11.63 -0.37
C LEU A 45 -11.02 -10.58 -1.50
N ARG A 46 -12.16 -9.91 -1.66
CA ARG A 46 -12.32 -8.76 -2.55
C ARG A 46 -12.88 -7.56 -1.79
N PRO A 47 -12.75 -6.33 -2.32
CA PRO A 47 -13.49 -5.19 -1.80
C PRO A 47 -15.00 -5.43 -1.86
N ALA A 48 -15.72 -4.97 -0.83
CA ALA A 48 -17.17 -4.98 -0.80
C ALA A 48 -17.76 -4.05 -1.87
N TYR A 49 -18.80 -4.51 -2.55
CA TYR A 49 -19.66 -3.66 -3.36
C TYR A 49 -20.46 -2.70 -2.45
N GLU A 50 -20.99 -1.64 -3.04
CA GLU A 50 -21.68 -0.60 -2.28
C GLU A 50 -22.85 -1.13 -1.44
N HIS A 51 -23.64 -2.05 -2.01
CA HIS A 51 -24.77 -2.67 -1.31
C HIS A 51 -24.34 -3.65 -0.20
N GLU A 52 -23.10 -4.13 -0.22
CA GLU A 52 -22.54 -5.02 0.81
C GLU A 52 -21.98 -4.23 2.00
N LYS A 53 -21.54 -2.98 1.79
CA LYS A 53 -21.00 -2.11 2.86
C LYS A 53 -22.05 -1.77 3.93
N ALA A 54 -23.33 -1.71 3.57
CA ALA A 54 -24.41 -1.41 4.51
C ALA A 54 -24.77 -2.59 5.44
N LEU A 55 -24.24 -3.78 5.16
CA LEU A 55 -24.56 -5.02 5.87
C LEU A 55 -23.44 -5.49 6.82
N VAL A 56 -22.30 -4.79 6.84
CA VAL A 56 -21.12 -5.06 7.67
C VAL A 56 -21.04 -4.02 8.79
#